data_AF-X1JU21-F1
#
_entry.id   AF-X1JU21-F1
#
_cell.length_a   1.000
_cell.length_b   1.000
_cell.length_c   1.000
_cell.angle_alpha   90.00
_cell.angle_beta   90.00
_cell.angle_gamma   90.00
#
_symmetry.space_group_name_H-M   'P 1'
#
loop_
_entity.id
_entity.type
_entity.pdbx_description
1 polymer ?
#
loop_
_entity_poly.entity_id
_entity_poly.type
_entity_poly.pdbx_seq_one_letter_code
_entity_poly.pdbx_strand_id
1 'polypeptide(L)' 'NYPDAFIITLKKGNVLLVERKGEKGLRPLFVLKKEVDIPARHWLSQSIREMKPELLRSLRPKEIVKVMEKMGG' A
#
# COMPACT_ATOMS: atom_id res chain seq x y z
N ASN A 1 9.51 2.11 -14.53
CA ASN A 1 10.56 3.13 -14.30
C ASN A 1 10.04 4.45 -14.83
N TYR A 2 10.06 5.53 -14.04
CA TYR A 2 9.51 6.86 -14.41
C TYR A 2 10.66 7.88 -14.42
N PRO A 3 11.35 8.06 -15.57
CA PRO A 3 12.64 8.76 -15.64
C PRO A 3 12.53 10.27 -15.35
N ASP A 4 11.42 10.90 -15.72
CA ASP A 4 11.17 12.33 -15.50
C ASP A 4 10.17 12.56 -14.35
N ALA A 5 10.23 11.71 -13.33
CA ALA A 5 9.39 11.82 -12.15
C ALA A 5 9.96 12.81 -11.13
N PHE A 6 9.10 13.69 -10.61
CA PHE A 6 9.45 14.65 -9.57
C PHE A 6 8.28 14.87 -8.62
N ILE A 7 8.57 15.49 -7.48
CA ILE A 7 7.62 15.69 -6.39
C ILE A 7 7.08 17.12 -6.41
N ILE A 8 5.76 17.27 -6.30
CA ILE A 8 5.09 18.57 -6.11
C ILE A 8 4.36 18.57 -4.77
N THR A 9 4.63 19.57 -3.94
CA THR A 9 3.86 19.81 -2.71
C THR A 9 2.67 20.71 -3.03
N LEU A 10 1.46 20.22 -2.74
CA LEU A 10 0.22 20.98 -2.88
C LEU A 10 -0.06 21.85 -1.65
N LYS A 11 -0.86 22.91 -1.84
CA LYS A 11 -1.23 23.90 -0.81
C LYS A 11 -1.81 23.32 0.49
N LYS A 12 -2.31 22.08 0.47
CA LYS A 12 -2.88 21.37 1.64
C LYS A 12 -1.91 20.35 2.28
N GLY A 13 -0.62 20.41 1.96
CA GLY A 13 0.39 19.46 2.45
C GLY A 13 0.36 18.09 1.79
N ASN A 14 -0.53 17.87 0.82
CA ASN A 14 -0.51 16.65 -0.01
C ASN A 14 0.69 16.70 -0.94
N VAL A 15 1.33 15.56 -1.12
CA VAL A 15 2.51 15.43 -1.97
C VAL A 15 2.13 14.62 -3.21
N LEU A 16 2.43 15.11 -4.40
CA LEU A 16 2.21 14.41 -5.66
C LEU A 16 3.53 13.95 -6.25
N LEU A 17 3.61 12.67 -6.61
CA LEU A 17 4.61 12.19 -7.55
C LEU A 17 4.05 12.35 -8.95
N VAL A 18 4.70 13.17 -9.77
CA VAL A 18 4.30 13.47 -11.15
C VAL A 18 5.41 13.11 -12.11
N GLU A 19 5.06 12.69 -13.31
CA GLU A 19 5.97 12.53 -14.44
C GLU A 19 5.74 13.68 -15.43
N ARG A 20 6.82 14.29 -15.94
CA ARG A 20 6.71 15.26 -17.03
C ARG A 20 6.31 14.54 -18.32
N LYS A 21 5.29 15.04 -19.00
CA LYS A 21 4.86 14.57 -20.33
C LYS A 21 4.99 15.72 -21.34
N GLY A 22 6.15 15.79 -22.00
CA GLY A 22 6.46 16.87 -22.96
C GLY A 22 6.48 18.27 -22.32
N GLU A 23 6.38 19.32 -23.14
CA GLU A 23 6.56 20.72 -22.67
C GLU A 23 5.47 21.22 -21.71
N LYS A 24 4.23 20.73 -21.84
CA LYS A 24 3.07 21.27 -21.11
C LYS A 24 2.27 20.23 -20.32
N GLY A 25 2.66 18.96 -20.35
CA GLY A 25 1.93 17.89 -19.68
C GLY A 25 2.56 17.49 -18.36
N LEU A 26 1.75 17.37 -17.32
CA LEU A 26 2.11 16.65 -16.09
C LEU A 26 1.21 15.43 -15.99
N ARG A 27 1.81 14.25 -15.81
CA ARG A 27 1.09 13.01 -15.55
C ARG A 27 1.19 12.69 -14.05
N PRO A 28 0.10 12.78 -13.28
CA PRO A 28 0.13 12.33 -11.89
C PRO A 28 0.29 10.82 -11.84
N LEU A 29 1.25 10.35 -11.04
CA LEU A 29 1.49 8.93 -10.80
C LEU A 29 0.87 8.50 -9.47
N PHE A 30 1.22 9.20 -8.40
CA PHE A 30 0.76 8.89 -7.04
C PHE A 30 0.50 10.17 -6.25
N VAL A 31 -0.44 10.10 -5.31
CA VAL A 31 -0.66 11.12 -4.29
C VAL A 31 -0.34 10.53 -2.93
N LEU A 32 0.60 11.14 -2.23
CA LEU A 32 0.86 10.90 -0.82
C LEU A 32 -0.01 11.86 -0.01
N LYS A 33 -0.95 11.28 0.74
CA LYS A 33 -1.76 11.97 1.73
C LYS A 33 -1.47 11.36 3.09
N LYS A 34 -1.62 12.16 4.15
CA LYS A 34 -1.52 11.68 5.53
C LYS A 34 -2.54 10.58 5.84
N GLU A 35 -3.73 10.71 5.27
CA GLU A 35 -4.84 9.77 5.40
C GLU A 35 -5.64 9.74 4.09
N VAL A 36 -6.18 8.57 3.76
CA VAL A 36 -7.06 8.37 2.60
C VAL A 36 -8.27 7.55 3.03
N ASP A 37 -9.46 8.03 2.68
CA ASP A 37 -10.66 7.20 2.75
C ASP A 37 -10.66 6.27 1.54
N ILE A 38 -10.48 4.97 1.79
CA ILE A 38 -10.54 3.95 0.75
C ILE A 38 -11.96 3.41 0.76
N PRO A 39 -12.77 3.66 -0.28
CA PRO A 39 -14.12 3.12 -0.32
C PRO A 39 -14.05 1.60 -0.23
N ALA A 40 -14.92 1.02 0.59
CA ALA A 40 -15.09 -0.43 0.71
C ALA A 40 -15.49 -1.01 -0.66
N ARG A 41 -14.50 -1.35 -1.46
CA ARG A 41 -14.66 -1.90 -2.80
C ARG A 41 -14.24 -3.37 -2.76
N HIS A 42 -14.88 -4.19 -3.59
CA HIS A 42 -14.63 -5.63 -3.66
C HIS A 42 -13.21 -6.04 -4.12
N TRP A 43 -12.42 -5.12 -4.70
CA TRP A 43 -11.04 -5.40 -5.15
C TRP A 43 -10.10 -5.93 -4.06
N LEU A 44 -10.14 -5.40 -2.84
CA LEU A 44 -9.38 -5.96 -1.71
C LEU A 44 -10.04 -7.22 -1.14
N SER A 45 -11.34 -7.40 -1.36
CA SER A 45 -12.08 -8.52 -0.77
C SER A 45 -11.65 -9.87 -1.33
N GLN A 46 -11.16 -9.93 -2.57
CA GLN A 46 -10.67 -11.17 -3.16
C GLN A 46 -9.31 -11.56 -2.56
N SER A 47 -8.33 -10.66 -2.56
CA SER A 47 -7.00 -10.93 -1.97
C SER A 47 -7.09 -11.19 -0.46
N ILE A 48 -7.95 -10.46 0.27
CA ILE A 48 -8.22 -10.75 1.68
C ILE A 48 -8.86 -12.14 1.84
N ARG A 49 -9.80 -12.52 0.97
CA ARG A 49 -10.45 -13.84 1.00
C ARG A 49 -9.47 -14.97 0.68
N GLU A 50 -8.57 -14.76 -0.26
CA GLU A 50 -7.51 -15.71 -0.64
C GLU A 50 -6.47 -15.88 0.48
N MET A 51 -6.14 -14.80 1.19
CA MET A 51 -5.16 -14.81 2.28
C MET A 51 -5.76 -15.25 3.64
N LYS A 52 -7.09 -15.16 3.80
CA LYS A 52 -7.80 -15.52 5.03
C LYS A 52 -7.49 -16.93 5.55
N PRO A 53 -7.44 -17.99 4.73
CA PRO A 53 -7.09 -19.33 5.19
C PRO A 53 -5.67 -19.42 5.76
N GLU A 54 -4.72 -18.69 5.18
CA GLU A 54 -3.34 -18.66 5.66
C GLU A 54 -3.20 -17.88 6.96
N LEU A 55 -3.90 -16.74 7.09
CA LEU A 55 -4.02 -16.00 8.35
C LEU A 55 -4.66 -16.85 9.45
N LEU A 56 -5.74 -17.56 9.16
CA LEU A 56 -6.36 -18.46 10.13
C LEU A 56 -5.44 -19.64 10.49
N ARG A 57 -4.61 -20.09 9.55
CA ARG A 57 -3.60 -21.13 9.78
C ARG A 57 -2.50 -20.63 10.72
N SER A 58 -1.99 -19.42 10.54
CA SER A 58 -0.93 -18.84 11.37
C SER A 58 -1.39 -18.49 12.78
N LEU A 59 -2.70 -18.25 12.96
CA LEU A 59 -3.34 -18.06 14.27
C LEU A 59 -3.59 -19.37 15.02
N ARG A 60 -3.24 -20.54 14.46
CA ARG A 60 -3.39 -21.81 15.21
C ARG A 60 -2.34 -21.87 16.33
N PRO A 61 -2.69 -22.40 17.52
CA PRO A 61 -1.79 -22.43 18.67
C PRO A 61 -0.40 -23.02 18.36
N LYS A 62 -0.35 -24.09 17.55
CA LYS A 62 0.91 -24.73 17.14
C LYS A 62 1.81 -23.81 16.30
N GLU A 63 1.23 -23.00 15.43
CA GLU A 63 1.99 -22.06 14.59
C GLU A 63 2.40 -20.82 15.40
N ILE A 64 1.55 -20.37 16.32
CA ILE A 64 1.87 -19.27 17.25
C ILE A 64 3.08 -19.63 18.12
N VAL A 65 3.08 -20.82 18.73
CA VAL A 65 4.20 -21.29 19.57
C VAL A 65 5.49 -21.38 18.75
N LYS A 66 5.43 -21.92 17.52
CA LYS A 66 6.59 -22.01 16.61
C LYS A 66 7.15 -20.63 16.23
N VAL A 67 6.29 -19.63 16.06
CA VAL A 67 6.71 -18.24 15.79
C VAL A 67 7.30 -17.61 17.06
N MET A 68 6.74 -17.87 18.24
CA MET A 68 7.28 -17.40 19.52
C MET A 68 8.67 -17.98 19.82
N GLU A 69 8.88 -19.29 19.60
CA GLU A 69 10.18 -19.95 19.72
C GLU A 69 11.21 -19.35 18.75
N LYS A 70 10.80 -19.04 17.52
CA LYS A 70 11.68 -18.43 16.51
C LYS A 70 12.02 -16.96 16.80
N MET A 71 11.18 -16.26 17.56
CA MET A 71 11.41 -14.87 17.98
C MET A 71 12.21 -14.77 19.29
N GLY A 72 12.72 -15.89 19.81
CA GLY A 72 13.59 -15.91 20.99
C GLY A 72 12.80 -15.81 22.29
N GLY A 73 11.87 -16.74 22.49
CA GLY A 73 11.38 -17.06 23.83
C GLY A 73 12.51 -17.48 24.77
#